data_AF-A0A6J0CXF7-F1
#
_entry.id   AF-A0A6J0CXF7-F1
#
_cell.length_a   1.000
_cell.length_b   1.000
_cell.length_c   1.000
_cell.angle_alpha   90.00
_cell.angle_beta   90.00
_cell.angle_gamma   90.00
#
_symmetry.space_group_name_H-M   'P 1'
#
loop_
_entity.id
_entity.type
_entity.pdbx_description
1 polymer ?
#
loop_
_entity_poly.entity_id
_entity_poly.type
_entity_poly.pdbx_seq_one_letter_code
_entity_poly.pdbx_strand_id
1 'polypeptide(L)'
;MPRFLRFLQGLMTIKKDPNVLVTDTHFGTVSVRLFKPKEVSSKPHRGIIFYHGGGAMTGSLDFYHGLGNLLASETDSVVLMVGYRKLPDYHHPALAKDCLNASIYFLKNLESFG
;
A
#
# COMPACT_ATOMS: atom_id res chain seq x y z
N MET A 1 -12.93 4.27 -17.55
CA MET A 1 -12.08 3.18 -18.10
C MET A 1 -12.85 1.87 -18.02
N PRO A 2 -12.89 1.05 -19.09
CA PRO A 2 -13.61 -0.22 -19.09
C PRO A 2 -13.14 -1.13 -17.96
N ARG A 3 -14.06 -1.79 -17.24
CA ARG A 3 -13.73 -2.72 -16.13
C ARG A 3 -12.71 -3.78 -16.54
N PHE A 4 -12.71 -4.18 -17.81
CA PHE A 4 -11.76 -5.13 -18.39
C PHE A 4 -10.28 -4.74 -18.21
N LEU A 5 -9.91 -3.46 -18.38
CA LEU A 5 -8.51 -3.05 -18.19
C LEU A 5 -8.07 -3.13 -16.71
N ARG A 6 -8.99 -2.86 -15.76
CA ARG A 6 -8.70 -3.04 -14.33
C ARG A 6 -8.51 -4.52 -13.98
N PHE A 7 -9.29 -5.40 -14.61
CA PHE A 7 -9.12 -6.84 -14.45
C PHE A 7 -7.75 -7.33 -14.93
N LEU A 8 -7.30 -6.89 -16.13
CA LEU A 8 -5.96 -7.23 -16.64
C LEU A 8 -4.82 -6.76 -15.72
N GLN A 9 -4.98 -5.62 -15.03
CA GLN A 9 -3.99 -5.17 -14.04
C GLN A 9 -3.87 -6.13 -12.85
N GLY A 10 -4.95 -6.83 -12.48
CA GLY A 10 -4.96 -7.85 -11.42
C GLY A 10 -4.36 -9.20 -11.84
N LEU A 11 -4.11 -9.40 -13.13
CA LEU A 11 -3.46 -10.61 -13.67
C LEU A 11 -1.93 -10.54 -13.63
N MET A 12 -1.33 -9.43 -13.16
CA MET A 12 0.12 -9.31 -13.07
C MET A 12 0.68 -10.19 -11.96
N THR A 13 1.76 -10.91 -12.25
CA THR A 13 2.44 -11.78 -11.30
C THR A 13 3.06 -10.97 -10.16
N ILE A 14 2.61 -11.25 -8.94
CA ILE A 14 3.17 -10.69 -7.72
C ILE A 14 4.50 -11.41 -7.43
N LYS A 15 5.63 -10.74 -7.68
CA LYS A 15 6.95 -11.25 -7.31
C LYS A 15 7.14 -11.10 -5.80
N LYS A 16 7.22 -12.22 -5.08
CA LYS A 16 7.52 -12.24 -3.65
C LYS A 16 8.99 -11.96 -3.40
N ASP A 17 9.27 -11.16 -2.39
CA ASP A 17 10.61 -10.96 -1.83
C ASP A 17 10.76 -11.83 -0.56
N PRO A 18 11.78 -12.69 -0.46
CA PRO A 18 11.97 -13.54 0.72
C PRO A 18 12.30 -12.74 1.99
N ASN A 19 12.84 -11.53 1.87
CA ASN A 19 13.29 -10.69 2.99
C ASN A 19 12.24 -9.69 3.46
N VAL A 20 11.11 -9.59 2.76
CA VAL A 20 10.02 -8.68 3.11
C VAL A 20 8.79 -9.49 3.51
N LEU A 21 8.26 -9.19 4.70
CA LEU A 21 6.96 -9.66 5.14
C LEU A 21 5.88 -8.73 4.57
N VAL A 22 4.98 -9.30 3.77
CA VAL A 22 3.87 -8.57 3.17
C VAL A 22 2.57 -8.98 3.85
N THR A 23 1.81 -8.00 4.34
CA THR A 23 0.53 -8.22 5.02
C THR A 23 -0.56 -7.37 4.38
N ASP A 24 -1.60 -8.02 3.88
CA ASP A 24 -2.82 -7.36 3.42
C ASP A 24 -3.80 -7.24 4.59
N THR A 25 -4.31 -6.03 4.81
CA THR A 25 -5.26 -5.75 5.89
C THR A 25 -6.16 -4.56 5.53
N HIS A 26 -7.00 -4.13 6.47
CA HIS A 26 -7.86 -2.97 6.33
C HIS A 26 -7.69 -2.01 7.49
N PHE A 27 -7.56 -0.72 7.18
CA PHE A 27 -7.70 0.35 8.15
C PHE A 27 -9.11 0.93 8.03
N GLY A 28 -10.02 0.43 8.88
CA GLY A 28 -11.45 0.65 8.72
C GLY A 28 -11.95 0.01 7.42
N THR A 29 -12.49 0.80 6.50
CA THR A 29 -12.95 0.33 5.19
C THR A 29 -11.90 0.45 4.08
N VAL A 30 -10.70 0.93 4.40
CA VAL A 30 -9.64 1.16 3.40
C VAL A 30 -8.73 -0.06 3.34
N SER A 31 -8.69 -0.75 2.21
CA SER A 31 -7.72 -1.83 1.97
C SER A 31 -6.30 -1.26 1.92
N VAL A 32 -5.39 -1.89 2.64
CA VAL A 32 -3.97 -1.49 2.70
C VAL A 32 -3.07 -2.71 2.60
N ARG A 33 -1.83 -2.49 2.15
CA ARG A 33 -0.78 -3.49 2.15
C ARG A 33 0.44 -2.95 2.89
N LEU A 34 0.90 -3.69 3.89
CA LEU A 34 2.11 -3.39 4.65
C LEU A 34 3.25 -4.26 4.14
N PHE A 35 4.41 -3.64 3.93
CA PHE A 35 5.67 -4.30 3.62
C PHE A 35 6.61 -4.02 4.77
N LYS A 36 7.15 -5.05 5.39
CA LYS A 36 8.03 -4.95 6.55
C LYS A 36 9.31 -5.75 6.31
N PRO A 37 10.50 -5.18 6.50
CA PRO A 37 11.75 -5.95 6.51
C PRO A 37 11.68 -7.07 7.57
N LYS A 38 12.10 -8.29 7.24
CA LYS A 38 12.10 -9.41 8.19
C LYS A 38 13.26 -9.35 9.18
N GLU A 39 14.31 -8.61 8.86
CA GLU A 39 15.47 -8.50 9.75
C GLU A 39 15.04 -7.86 11.08
N VAL A 40 15.43 -8.50 12.18
CA VAL A 40 15.14 -8.00 13.51
C VAL A 40 16.09 -6.85 13.81
N SER A 41 15.57 -5.63 13.73
CA SER A 41 16.31 -4.44 14.16
C SER A 41 16.16 -4.22 15.66
N SER A 42 17.23 -3.73 16.30
CA SER A 42 17.19 -3.26 17.70
C SER A 42 16.53 -1.89 17.85
N LYS A 43 16.19 -1.24 16.72
CA LYS A 43 15.55 0.08 16.66
C LYS A 43 14.25 -0.01 15.83
N PRO A 44 13.26 0.85 16.10
CA PRO A 44 12.08 0.96 15.23
C PRO A 44 12.50 1.24 13.79
N HIS A 45 11.85 0.59 12.83
CA HIS A 45 12.03 0.89 11.41
C HIS A 45 11.43 2.26 11.08
N ARG A 46 11.93 2.85 10.00
CA ARG A 46 11.29 4.06 9.45
C ARG A 46 9.97 3.68 8.79
N GLY A 47 9.04 4.63 8.71
CA GLY A 47 7.75 4.44 8.03
C GLY A 47 7.69 5.20 6.71
N ILE A 48 7.16 4.56 5.67
CA ILE A 48 6.86 5.17 4.36
C ILE A 48 5.37 4.98 4.08
N ILE A 49 4.65 6.04 3.75
CA ILE A 49 3.28 5.95 3.24
C ILE A 49 3.32 6.22 1.74
N PHE A 50 2.85 5.25 0.95
CA PHE A 50 2.85 5.31 -0.49
C PHE A 50 1.43 5.34 -1.05
N TYR A 51 1.16 6.37 -1.85
CA TYR A 51 -0.04 6.49 -2.66
C TYR A 51 0.31 6.20 -4.11
N HIS A 52 -0.30 5.16 -4.66
CA HIS A 52 -0.02 4.78 -6.03
C HIS A 52 -0.47 5.86 -7.04
N GLY A 53 0.17 5.89 -8.21
CA GLY A 53 -0.19 6.81 -9.30
C GLY A 53 -1.41 6.32 -10.10
N GLY A 54 -1.60 6.86 -11.31
CA GLY A 54 -2.68 6.43 -12.21
C GLY A 54 -3.87 7.39 -12.30
N GLY A 55 -3.67 8.67 -11.98
CA GLY A 55 -4.67 9.73 -12.18
C GLY A 55 -5.97 9.51 -11.43
N ALA A 56 -5.93 8.82 -10.27
CA ALA A 56 -7.10 8.40 -9.49
C ALA A 56 -8.09 7.47 -10.25
N MET A 57 -7.69 6.92 -11.39
CA MET A 57 -8.53 6.04 -12.23
C MET A 57 -7.95 4.64 -12.39
N THR A 58 -6.62 4.50 -12.32
CA THR A 58 -5.90 3.25 -12.57
C THR A 58 -4.93 2.92 -11.43
N GLY A 59 -4.30 1.74 -11.51
CA GLY A 59 -3.35 1.26 -10.50
C GLY A 59 -4.03 0.49 -9.38
N SER A 60 -3.25 -0.36 -8.71
CA SER A 60 -3.68 -1.20 -7.59
C SER A 60 -2.50 -1.50 -6.66
N LEU A 61 -2.77 -2.09 -5.50
CA LEU A 61 -1.75 -2.59 -4.58
C LEU A 61 -0.88 -3.67 -5.24
N ASP A 62 -1.45 -4.47 -6.15
CA ASP A 62 -0.73 -5.50 -6.89
C ASP A 62 0.15 -4.89 -7.99
N PHE A 63 -0.36 -3.88 -8.70
CA PHE A 63 0.39 -3.21 -9.77
C PHE A 63 1.70 -2.59 -9.26
N TYR A 64 1.67 -2.07 -8.04
CA TYR A 64 2.82 -1.44 -7.40
C TYR A 64 3.50 -2.34 -6.35
N HIS A 65 3.18 -3.64 -6.28
CA HIS A 65 3.74 -4.54 -5.26
C HIS A 65 5.27 -4.60 -5.30
N GLY A 66 5.85 -4.68 -6.50
CA GLY A 66 7.31 -4.72 -6.66
C GLY A 66 8.01 -3.46 -6.13
N LEU A 67 7.36 -2.29 -6.25
CA LEU A 67 7.87 -1.05 -5.67
C LEU A 67 7.76 -1.07 -4.14
N GLY A 68 6.70 -1.64 -3.58
CA GLY A 68 6.57 -1.84 -2.13
C GLY A 68 7.70 -2.70 -1.55
N ASN A 69 8.03 -3.82 -2.21
CA ASN A 69 9.17 -4.65 -1.83
C ASN A 69 10.49 -3.87 -1.92
N LEU A 70 10.74 -3.21 -3.06
CA LEU A 70 11.97 -2.44 -3.29
C LEU A 70 12.15 -1.34 -2.23
N LEU A 71 11.09 -0.58 -1.95
CA LEU A 71 11.15 0.47 -0.93
C LEU A 71 11.45 -0.13 0.44
N ALA A 72 10.78 -1.21 0.83
CA ALA A 72 11.01 -1.85 2.12
C ALA A 72 12.44 -2.38 2.25
N SER A 73 12.95 -3.07 1.23
CA SER A 73 14.28 -3.68 1.24
C SER A 73 15.42 -2.66 1.18
N GLU A 74 15.35 -1.69 0.28
CA GLU A 74 16.45 -0.74 0.05
C GLU A 74 16.55 0.35 1.12
N THR A 75 15.45 0.59 1.85
CA THR A 75 15.39 1.67 2.85
C THR A 75 15.23 1.20 4.29
N ASP A 76 15.20 -0.12 4.51
CA ASP A 76 14.95 -0.74 5.81
C ASP A 76 13.74 -0.10 6.54
N SER A 77 12.64 0.03 5.79
CA SER A 77 11.45 0.77 6.24
C SER A 77 10.18 -0.07 6.12
N VAL A 78 9.26 0.14 7.06
CA VAL A 78 7.88 -0.32 6.92
C VAL A 78 7.17 0.56 5.89
N VAL A 79 6.67 -0.04 4.81
CA VAL A 79 5.94 0.65 3.75
C VAL A 79 4.46 0.33 3.85
N LEU A 80 3.64 1.36 4.04
CA LEU A 80 2.18 1.30 3.91
C LEU A 80 1.77 1.74 2.51
N MET A 81 1.21 0.82 1.74
CA MET A 81 0.54 1.14 0.49
C MET A 81 -0.98 1.24 0.70
N VAL A 82 -1.58 2.33 0.24
CA VAL A 82 -3.01 2.60 0.43
C VAL A 82 -3.82 2.28 -0.84
N GLY A 83 -4.72 1.32 -0.73
CA GLY A 83 -5.64 0.88 -1.79
C GLY A 83 -6.86 1.79 -1.89
N TYR A 84 -6.65 3.10 -2.06
CA TYR A 84 -7.71 4.10 -2.06
C TYR A 84 -8.75 3.86 -3.17
N ARG A 85 -9.99 4.30 -2.91
CA ARG A 85 -11.09 4.27 -3.90
C ARG A 85 -10.85 5.23 -5.06
N LYS A 86 -11.33 4.85 -6.24
CA LYS A 86 -10.98 5.47 -7.52
C LYS A 86 -12.20 5.82 -8.36
N LEU A 87 -11.98 6.76 -9.28
CA LEU A 87 -12.90 7.07 -10.35
C LEU A 87 -13.04 5.88 -11.33
N PRO A 88 -14.18 5.80 -12.05
CA PRO A 88 -15.35 6.67 -11.96
C PRO A 88 -16.30 6.30 -10.81
N ASP A 89 -16.08 5.15 -10.15
CA ASP A 89 -17.03 4.58 -9.19
C ASP A 89 -17.12 5.40 -7.88
N TYR A 90 -16.03 6.11 -7.53
CA TYR A 90 -15.98 6.96 -6.36
C TYR A 90 -15.41 8.33 -6.71
N HIS A 91 -16.23 9.37 -6.52
CA HIS A 91 -15.84 10.75 -6.77
C HIS A 91 -15.17 11.42 -5.56
N HIS A 92 -14.62 12.61 -5.78
CA HIS A 92 -14.13 13.46 -4.71
C HIS A 92 -15.21 13.64 -3.61
N PRO A 93 -14.88 13.51 -2.31
CA PRO A 93 -13.54 13.42 -1.71
C PRO A 93 -13.11 11.99 -1.32
N ALA A 94 -13.67 10.92 -1.90
CA ALA A 94 -13.48 9.54 -1.42
C ALA A 94 -12.00 9.13 -1.33
N LEU A 95 -11.23 9.33 -2.41
CA LEU A 95 -9.79 9.05 -2.44
C LEU A 95 -9.04 9.79 -1.33
N ALA A 96 -9.27 11.09 -1.21
CA ALA A 96 -8.57 11.93 -0.24
C ALA A 96 -8.88 11.49 1.21
N LYS A 97 -10.14 11.13 1.48
CA LYS A 97 -10.55 10.58 2.78
C LYS A 97 -9.89 9.24 3.07
N ASP A 98 -9.81 8.34 2.08
CA ASP A 98 -9.17 7.04 2.27
C ASP A 98 -7.68 7.19 2.59
N CYS A 99 -6.97 8.03 1.82
CA CYS A 99 -5.56 8.32 2.03
C CYS A 99 -5.29 8.96 3.41
N LEU A 100 -6.08 9.97 3.76
CA LEU A 100 -5.95 10.67 5.05
C LEU A 100 -6.24 9.73 6.23
N ASN A 101 -7.34 8.98 6.17
CA ASN A 101 -7.73 8.07 7.25
C ASN A 101 -6.69 6.96 7.45
N ALA A 102 -6.19 6.36 6.36
CA ALA A 102 -5.15 5.35 6.43
C ALA A 102 -3.85 5.91 7.03
N SER A 103 -3.47 7.14 6.66
CA SER A 103 -2.30 7.81 7.24
C SER A 103 -2.45 8.07 8.72
N ILE A 104 -3.58 8.63 9.13
CA ILE A 104 -3.84 8.91 10.55
C ILE A 104 -3.79 7.60 11.35
N TYR A 105 -4.41 6.52 10.85
CA TYR A 105 -4.37 5.22 11.50
C TYR A 105 -2.92 4.72 11.65
N PHE A 106 -2.13 4.78 10.58
CA PHE A 106 -0.74 4.33 10.61
C PHE A 106 0.10 5.12 11.61
N LEU A 107 0.03 6.45 11.54
CA LEU A 107 0.81 7.33 12.41
C LEU A 107 0.42 7.22 13.89
N LYS A 108 -0.83 6.85 14.20
CA LYS A 108 -1.29 6.62 15.57
C LYS A 108 -0.87 5.26 16.13
N ASN A 109 -0.45 4.31 15.30
CA ASN A 109 -0.22 2.92 15.69
C ASN A 109 1.17 2.42 15.25
N LEU A 110 2.17 3.29 15.15
CA LEU A 110 3.51 2.96 14.63
C LEU A 110 4.14 1.77 15.37
N GLU A 111 4.02 1.72 16.69
CA GLU A 111 4.56 0.61 17.51
C GLU A 111 4.00 -0.76 17.13
N SER A 112 2.78 -0.82 16.58
CA SER A 112 2.16 -2.08 16.13
C SER A 112 2.74 -2.58 14.81
N PHE A 113 3.42 -1.73 14.05
CA PHE A 113 3.99 -2.07 12.74
C PHE A 113 5.50 -2.32 12.79
N GLY A 114 6.16 -1.90 13.89
CA GLY A 114 7.61 -2.00 14.10
C GLY A 114 8.33 -0.77 13.59
#